data_AF-A0A388K465-F1
#
_entry.id   AF-A0A388K465-F1
#
_cell.length_a   1.000
_cell.length_b   1.000
_cell.length_c   1.000
_cell.angle_alpha   90.00
_cell.angle_beta   90.00
_cell.angle_gamma   90.00
#
_symmetry.space_group_name_H-M   'P 1'
#
loop_
_entity.id
_entity.type
_entity.pdbx_description
1 polymer ?
#
loop_
_entity_poly.entity_id
_entity_poly.type
_entity_poly.pdbx_seq_one_letter_code
_entity_poly.pdbx_strand_id
1 'polypeptide(L)'
;MQEKKADKARRKLEREKEKEEELRRQEEEEARRAQEEFRRAEKKRKKKEKARQEATLRAEMKKDVTMHAALMMNEIKDDWINQWKTKVLPTLTGGRIDAKGKKKVVYQTGSDSQSEGSEEGSDTSVTQELSAKASRLCITKKRKRETGVALENSPLMELPPKRTPRGATGKTGKAMVPMTRARSERFRTPISAKKKTPVRTRLSKLTKSGNKKTPPSGRMTPASRVLARLRYRDSIMHELKGCSANELQRFCKDEGIPYTGKVDAIFDLAEHRAQQHANVPPQAEVIRIADSTDVGVSASGDTQE
;
A
#
# COMPACT_ATOMS: atom_id res chain seq x y z
N MET A 1 -71.94 -3.76 37.75
CA MET A 1 -70.89 -2.70 37.80
C MET A 1 -69.48 -3.24 38.11
N GLN A 2 -69.35 -4.40 38.76
CA GLN A 2 -68.05 -4.99 39.11
C GLN A 2 -67.31 -5.62 37.92
N GLU A 3 -68.02 -6.25 36.97
CA GLU A 3 -67.41 -6.81 35.75
C GLU A 3 -66.70 -5.77 34.88
N LYS A 4 -67.31 -4.58 34.71
CA LYS A 4 -66.70 -3.45 33.99
C LYS A 4 -65.40 -2.95 34.66
N LYS A 5 -65.26 -3.12 35.99
CA LYS A 5 -64.02 -2.77 36.71
C LYS A 5 -62.94 -3.84 36.52
N ALA A 6 -63.32 -5.12 36.52
CA ALA A 6 -62.39 -6.23 36.28
C ALA A 6 -61.81 -6.21 34.86
N ASP A 7 -62.63 -5.94 33.85
CA ASP A 7 -62.16 -5.82 32.45
C ASP A 7 -61.22 -4.63 32.24
N LYS A 8 -61.51 -3.49 32.89
CA LYS A 8 -60.63 -2.32 32.81
C LYS A 8 -59.26 -2.59 33.46
N ALA A 9 -59.22 -3.39 34.52
CA ALA A 9 -57.98 -3.81 35.17
C ALA A 9 -57.16 -4.78 34.28
N ARG A 10 -57.82 -5.77 33.67
CA ARG A 10 -57.18 -6.71 32.73
C ARG A 10 -56.56 -5.99 31.53
N ARG A 11 -57.30 -5.06 30.92
CA ARG A 11 -56.82 -4.26 29.78
C ARG A 11 -55.68 -3.31 30.14
N LYS A 12 -55.61 -2.84 31.39
CA LYS A 12 -54.51 -1.98 31.86
C LYS A 12 -53.22 -2.80 32.04
N LEU A 13 -53.33 -4.00 32.60
CA LEU A 13 -52.21 -4.90 32.82
C LEU A 13 -51.65 -5.46 31.50
N GLU A 14 -52.51 -5.75 30.52
CA GLU A 14 -52.08 -6.17 29.19
C GLU A 14 -51.30 -5.06 28.45
N ARG A 15 -51.77 -3.80 28.53
CA ARG A 15 -51.05 -2.63 27.99
C ARG A 15 -49.72 -2.33 28.67
N GLU A 16 -49.56 -2.75 29.93
CA GLU A 16 -48.31 -2.59 30.68
C GLU A 16 -47.30 -3.66 30.27
N LYS A 17 -47.76 -4.92 30.15
CA LYS A 17 -46.96 -6.03 29.62
C LYS A 17 -46.49 -5.79 28.18
N GLU A 18 -47.35 -5.25 27.31
CA GLU A 18 -46.98 -4.94 25.93
C GLU A 18 -45.88 -3.87 25.85
N LYS A 19 -45.93 -2.84 26.71
CA LYS A 19 -44.89 -1.81 26.79
C LYS A 19 -43.57 -2.34 27.34
N GLU A 20 -43.63 -3.22 28.33
CA GLU A 20 -42.44 -3.88 28.88
C GLU A 20 -41.77 -4.81 27.85
N GLU A 21 -42.57 -5.57 27.10
CA GLU A 21 -42.05 -6.43 26.02
C GLU A 21 -41.46 -5.60 24.87
N GLU A 22 -42.07 -4.47 24.50
CA GLU A 22 -41.53 -3.56 23.50
C GLU A 22 -40.19 -2.94 23.93
N LEU A 23 -40.08 -2.53 25.20
CA LEU A 23 -38.80 -2.07 25.77
C LEU A 23 -37.74 -3.18 25.75
N ARG A 24 -38.12 -4.42 26.09
CA ARG A 24 -37.19 -5.56 26.06
C ARG A 24 -36.71 -5.88 24.64
N ARG A 25 -37.59 -5.77 23.65
CA ARG A 25 -37.23 -5.92 22.22
C ARG A 25 -36.30 -4.81 21.75
N GLN A 26 -36.50 -3.57 22.18
CA GLN A 26 -35.63 -2.44 21.84
C GLN A 26 -34.23 -2.60 22.45
N GLU A 27 -34.14 -3.03 23.71
CA GLU A 27 -32.85 -3.27 24.39
C GLU A 27 -32.07 -4.42 23.73
N GLU A 28 -32.75 -5.52 23.36
CA GLU A 28 -32.11 -6.64 22.66
C GLU A 28 -31.61 -6.24 21.26
N GLU A 29 -32.38 -5.41 20.54
CA GLU A 29 -31.96 -4.89 19.24
C GLU A 29 -30.76 -3.94 19.37
N GLU A 30 -30.75 -3.06 20.38
CA GLU A 30 -29.62 -2.18 20.66
C GLU A 30 -28.37 -2.96 21.04
N ALA A 31 -28.51 -4.02 21.86
CA ALA A 31 -27.41 -4.92 22.21
C ALA A 31 -26.82 -5.61 20.97
N ARG A 32 -27.66 -6.06 20.03
CA ARG A 32 -27.20 -6.63 18.74
C ARG A 32 -26.45 -5.60 17.90
N ARG A 33 -26.96 -4.36 17.81
CA ARG A 33 -26.29 -3.28 17.08
C ARG A 33 -24.94 -2.95 17.70
N ALA A 34 -24.88 -2.83 19.03
CA ALA A 34 -23.65 -2.55 19.77
C ALA A 34 -22.59 -3.66 19.57
N GLN A 35 -23.00 -4.93 19.60
CA GLN A 35 -22.09 -6.05 19.34
C GLN A 35 -21.57 -6.02 17.89
N GLU A 36 -22.41 -5.71 16.91
CA GLU A 36 -21.98 -5.59 15.53
C GLU A 36 -21.00 -4.41 15.33
N GLU A 37 -21.27 -3.27 15.96
CA GLU A 37 -20.38 -2.11 15.95
C GLU A 37 -19.03 -2.43 16.59
N PHE A 38 -19.01 -3.17 17.70
CA PHE A 38 -17.77 -3.63 18.33
C PHE A 38 -16.96 -4.51 17.36
N ARG A 39 -17.58 -5.49 16.71
CA ARG A 39 -16.92 -6.34 15.70
C ARG A 39 -16.40 -5.52 14.50
N ARG A 40 -17.14 -4.50 14.08
CA ARG A 40 -16.71 -3.59 13.00
C ARG A 40 -15.56 -2.70 13.45
N ALA A 41 -15.57 -2.21 14.68
CA ALA A 41 -14.52 -1.38 15.26
C ALA A 41 -13.22 -2.19 15.45
N GLU A 42 -13.32 -3.42 15.96
CA GLU A 42 -12.19 -4.32 16.11
C GLU A 42 -11.55 -4.66 14.75
N LYS A 43 -12.36 -5.02 13.75
CA LYS A 43 -11.87 -5.23 12.37
C LYS A 43 -11.16 -4.00 11.82
N LYS A 44 -11.66 -2.79 12.10
CA LYS A 44 -11.01 -1.52 11.71
C LYS A 44 -9.67 -1.32 12.45
N ARG A 45 -9.59 -1.63 13.75
CA ARG A 45 -8.35 -1.54 14.53
C ARG A 45 -7.30 -2.52 14.00
N LYS A 46 -7.68 -3.79 13.81
CA LYS A 46 -6.78 -4.83 13.26
C LYS A 46 -6.26 -4.47 11.87
N LYS A 47 -7.11 -3.92 10.99
CA LYS A 47 -6.69 -3.42 9.66
C LYS A 47 -5.70 -2.26 9.76
N LYS A 48 -5.92 -1.30 10.67
CA LYS A 48 -5.01 -0.18 10.89
C LYS A 48 -3.66 -0.62 11.44
N GLU A 49 -3.66 -1.58 12.37
CA GLU A 49 -2.44 -2.14 12.94
C GLU A 49 -1.63 -2.91 11.88
N LYS A 50 -2.28 -3.78 11.10
CA LYS A 50 -1.64 -4.46 9.97
C LYS A 50 -1.03 -3.47 8.97
N ALA A 51 -1.74 -2.39 8.65
CA ALA A 51 -1.23 -1.35 7.76
C ALA A 51 -0.02 -0.60 8.36
N ARG A 52 0.05 -0.44 9.69
CA ARG A 52 1.22 0.13 10.36
C ARG A 52 2.41 -0.82 10.30
N GLN A 53 2.21 -2.11 10.57
CA GLN A 53 3.27 -3.13 10.48
C GLN A 53 3.80 -3.29 9.05
N GLU A 54 2.93 -3.24 8.04
CA GLU A 54 3.36 -3.27 6.64
C GLU A 54 4.17 -2.01 6.28
N ALA A 55 3.75 -0.84 6.79
CA ALA A 55 4.49 0.41 6.56
C ALA A 55 5.88 0.40 7.23
N THR A 56 6.03 -0.19 8.41
CA THR A 56 7.34 -0.34 9.07
C THR A 56 8.24 -1.28 8.30
N LEU A 57 7.73 -2.44 7.88
CA LEU A 57 8.50 -3.41 7.09
C LEU A 57 8.96 -2.83 5.74
N ARG A 58 8.12 -2.07 5.06
CA ARG A 58 8.53 -1.37 3.83
C ARG A 58 9.59 -0.30 4.08
N ALA A 59 9.51 0.40 5.20
CA ALA A 59 10.50 1.41 5.55
C ALA A 59 11.88 0.76 5.85
N GLU A 60 11.88 -0.39 6.50
CA GLU A 60 13.06 -1.21 6.77
C GLU A 60 13.70 -1.70 5.47
N MET A 61 12.94 -2.40 4.61
CA MET A 61 13.45 -2.83 3.30
C MET A 61 14.01 -1.68 2.46
N LYS A 62 13.38 -0.50 2.52
CA LYS A 62 13.88 0.69 1.81
C LYS A 62 15.23 1.15 2.36
N LYS A 63 15.43 1.09 3.69
CA LYS A 63 16.73 1.41 4.30
C LYS A 63 17.79 0.39 3.84
N ASP A 64 17.48 -0.90 3.90
CA ASP A 64 18.42 -1.96 3.50
C ASP A 64 18.86 -1.83 2.04
N VAL A 65 17.92 -1.59 1.13
CA VAL A 65 18.22 -1.33 -0.28
C VAL A 65 19.08 -0.08 -0.44
N THR A 66 18.82 0.98 0.33
CA THR A 66 19.62 2.21 0.28
C THR A 66 21.03 1.98 0.81
N MET A 67 21.18 1.23 1.90
CA MET A 67 22.49 0.87 2.46
C MET A 67 23.28 0.01 1.49
N HIS A 68 22.66 -1.01 0.89
CA HIS A 68 23.32 -1.88 -0.09
C HIS A 68 23.76 -1.09 -1.33
N ALA A 69 22.92 -0.16 -1.81
CA ALA A 69 23.30 0.73 -2.91
C ALA A 69 24.49 1.63 -2.54
N ALA A 70 24.53 2.15 -1.31
CA ALA A 70 25.66 2.96 -0.84
C ALA A 70 26.96 2.15 -0.72
N LEU A 71 26.88 0.91 -0.24
CA LEU A 71 28.02 -0.01 -0.19
C LEU A 71 28.58 -0.30 -1.59
N MET A 72 27.72 -0.63 -2.55
CA MET A 72 28.15 -0.84 -3.95
C MET A 72 28.78 0.43 -4.56
N MET A 73 28.25 1.62 -4.27
CA MET A 73 28.85 2.87 -4.77
C MET A 73 30.22 3.15 -4.15
N ASN A 74 30.43 2.77 -2.88
CA ASN A 74 31.73 2.90 -2.22
C ASN A 74 32.75 1.94 -2.83
N GLU A 75 32.36 0.68 -3.05
CA GLU A 75 33.23 -0.32 -3.70
C GLU A 75 33.67 0.14 -5.10
N ILE A 76 32.74 0.62 -5.93
CA ILE A 76 33.04 1.16 -7.26
C ILE A 76 33.99 2.36 -7.18
N LYS A 77 33.79 3.25 -6.20
CA LYS A 77 34.64 4.42 -6.00
C LYS A 77 36.05 4.02 -5.58
N ASP A 78 36.18 3.06 -4.68
CA ASP A 78 37.47 2.59 -4.19
C ASP A 78 38.23 1.86 -5.29
N ASP A 79 37.56 1.02 -6.09
CA ASP A 79 38.13 0.40 -7.28
C ASP A 79 38.62 1.43 -8.30
N TRP A 80 37.82 2.47 -8.55
CA TRP A 80 38.21 3.56 -9.44
C TRP A 80 39.43 4.33 -8.90
N ILE A 81 39.46 4.64 -7.60
CA ILE A 81 40.61 5.29 -6.94
C ILE A 81 41.86 4.40 -7.06
N ASN A 82 41.73 3.11 -6.83
CA ASN A 82 42.83 2.15 -6.92
C ASN A 82 43.35 2.01 -8.36
N GLN A 83 42.46 1.94 -9.35
CA GLN A 83 42.85 1.94 -10.77
C GLN A 83 43.54 3.24 -11.18
N TRP A 84 43.07 4.39 -10.70
CA TRP A 84 43.70 5.68 -10.97
C TRP A 84 45.10 5.77 -10.34
N LYS A 85 45.24 5.37 -9.07
CA LYS A 85 46.53 5.32 -8.37
C LYS A 85 47.54 4.38 -9.05
N THR A 86 47.09 3.24 -9.57
CA THR A 86 47.97 2.25 -10.20
C THR A 86 48.34 2.60 -11.64
N LYS A 87 47.40 3.13 -12.44
CA LYS A 87 47.62 3.38 -13.88
C LYS A 87 48.06 4.81 -14.18
N VAL A 88 47.48 5.80 -13.52
CA VAL A 88 47.63 7.22 -13.88
C VAL A 88 48.73 7.89 -13.06
N LEU A 89 48.86 7.55 -11.78
CA LEU A 89 49.87 8.15 -10.90
C LEU A 89 51.31 7.89 -11.40
N PRO A 90 51.72 6.66 -11.77
CA PRO A 90 53.10 6.42 -12.22
C PRO A 90 53.46 7.11 -13.53
N THR A 91 52.50 7.29 -14.44
CA THR A 91 52.70 8.08 -15.67
C THR A 91 52.91 9.57 -15.39
N LEU A 92 52.28 10.12 -14.35
CA LEU A 92 52.44 11.52 -13.94
C LEU A 92 53.74 11.77 -13.17
N THR A 93 54.16 10.83 -12.31
CA THR A 93 55.40 10.97 -11.51
C THR A 93 56.65 10.39 -12.18
N GLY A 94 56.50 9.50 -13.16
CA GLY A 94 57.63 8.83 -13.85
C GLY A 94 58.23 9.59 -15.03
N GLY A 95 57.66 10.74 -15.42
CA GLY A 95 58.19 11.58 -16.50
C GLY A 95 59.08 12.70 -15.97
N ARG A 96 60.41 12.54 -16.09
CA ARG A 96 61.50 13.49 -15.75
C ARG A 96 61.99 13.48 -14.29
N ILE A 97 62.66 12.40 -13.90
CA ILE A 97 63.89 12.56 -13.11
C ILE A 97 65.06 12.39 -14.09
N ASP A 98 65.19 13.34 -15.02
CA ASP A 98 66.48 13.53 -15.65
C ASP A 98 67.39 14.13 -14.58
N ALA A 99 68.41 13.36 -14.23
CA ALA A 99 69.43 13.66 -13.27
C ALA A 99 70.13 14.99 -13.61
N LYS A 100 69.71 16.10 -12.99
CA LYS A 100 70.58 17.27 -12.79
C LYS A 100 70.11 18.16 -11.65
N GLY A 101 70.49 17.73 -10.45
CA GLY A 101 70.90 18.53 -9.30
C GLY A 101 70.10 19.80 -8.96
N LYS A 102 69.17 19.71 -8.01
CA LYS A 102 68.88 20.83 -7.10
C LYS A 102 68.68 20.33 -5.67
N LYS A 103 69.22 21.14 -4.75
CA LYS A 103 69.52 20.92 -3.34
C LYS A 103 68.37 20.33 -2.51
N LYS A 104 68.76 19.43 -1.61
CA LYS A 104 67.99 18.87 -0.49
C LYS A 104 67.51 20.02 0.42
N VAL A 105 66.21 20.31 0.41
CA VAL A 105 65.57 21.14 1.44
C VAL A 105 64.90 20.18 2.41
N VAL A 106 65.48 20.13 3.61
CA VAL A 106 64.96 19.41 4.78
C VAL A 106 63.79 20.21 5.32
N TYR A 107 62.57 19.70 5.17
CA TYR A 107 61.45 20.14 5.99
C TYR A 107 61.35 19.22 7.20
N GLN A 108 61.65 19.76 8.38
CA GLN A 108 61.27 19.18 9.65
C GLN A 108 59.75 19.30 9.79
N THR A 109 59.03 18.19 9.66
CA THR A 109 57.64 18.09 10.09
C THR A 109 57.63 17.57 11.52
N GLY A 110 57.71 18.49 12.48
CA GLY A 110 57.36 18.23 13.87
C GLY A 110 55.87 18.48 14.05
N SER A 111 55.08 17.43 14.20
CA SER A 111 53.80 17.49 14.89
C SER A 111 53.37 16.07 15.25
N ASP A 112 53.95 15.60 16.35
CA ASP A 112 53.40 14.48 17.11
C ASP A 112 52.03 14.92 17.63
N SER A 113 50.97 14.36 17.06
CA SER A 113 49.66 14.28 17.72
C SER A 113 49.24 12.84 17.73
N GLN A 114 49.85 12.10 18.66
CA GLN A 114 49.26 10.89 19.21
C GLN A 114 47.99 11.30 19.95
N SER A 115 46.83 11.01 19.35
CA SER A 115 45.57 10.97 20.07
C SER A 115 45.31 9.51 20.40
N GLU A 116 45.63 9.12 21.64
CA GLU A 116 45.25 7.85 22.21
C GLU A 116 43.73 7.72 22.19
N GLY A 117 43.26 6.65 21.56
CA GLY A 117 41.88 6.19 21.71
C GLY A 117 41.79 5.34 22.95
N SER A 118 41.00 5.77 23.93
CA SER A 118 40.37 4.88 24.89
C SER A 118 39.23 5.63 25.58
N GLU A 119 38.01 5.43 25.12
CA GLU A 119 36.86 5.47 26.02
C GLU A 119 35.74 4.58 25.49
N GLU A 120 35.61 3.42 26.11
CA GLU A 120 34.48 2.51 26.00
C GLU A 120 33.27 3.15 26.70
N GLY A 121 32.73 4.19 26.08
CA GLY A 121 31.63 4.99 26.58
C GLY A 121 30.30 4.57 25.96
N SER A 122 29.46 3.92 26.76
CA SER A 122 28.06 3.56 26.49
C SER A 122 27.33 4.44 25.44
N ASP A 123 26.82 3.79 24.39
CA ASP A 123 26.10 4.37 23.22
C ASP A 123 24.84 5.20 23.54
N THR A 124 24.43 5.31 24.82
CA THR A 124 23.30 6.16 25.21
C THR A 124 23.67 7.63 25.37
N SER A 125 24.95 7.98 25.53
CA SER A 125 25.40 9.36 25.80
C SER A 125 25.48 10.24 24.53
N VAL A 126 25.78 9.65 23.36
CA VAL A 126 25.99 10.39 22.10
C VAL A 126 24.74 11.17 21.69
N THR A 127 23.55 10.59 21.88
CA THR A 127 22.30 11.28 21.53
C THR A 127 21.99 12.46 22.46
N GLN A 128 22.36 12.35 23.74
CA GLN A 128 22.20 13.43 24.72
C GLN A 128 23.20 14.56 24.48
N GLU A 129 24.44 14.23 24.10
CA GLU A 129 25.47 15.22 23.79
C GLU A 129 25.13 16.01 22.51
N LEU A 130 24.62 15.34 21.47
CA LEU A 130 24.15 15.99 20.24
C LEU A 130 22.95 16.90 20.51
N SER A 131 22.03 16.50 21.38
CA SER A 131 20.89 17.33 21.83
C SER A 131 21.36 18.59 22.57
N ALA A 132 22.34 18.45 23.47
CA ALA A 132 22.92 19.57 24.20
C ALA A 132 23.72 20.53 23.27
N LYS A 133 24.45 20.00 22.28
CA LYS A 133 25.14 20.81 21.26
C LYS A 133 24.15 21.50 20.32
N ALA A 134 23.07 20.84 19.92
CA ALA A 134 22.05 21.42 19.05
C ALA A 134 21.25 22.54 19.73
N SER A 135 20.97 22.43 21.03
CA SER A 135 20.26 23.50 21.77
C SER A 135 21.08 24.80 21.84
N ARG A 136 22.42 24.71 21.83
CA ARG A 136 23.33 25.87 21.74
C ARG A 136 23.39 26.50 20.35
N LEU A 137 22.95 25.79 19.30
CA LEU A 137 22.88 26.31 17.92
C LEU A 137 21.58 27.08 17.64
N CYS A 138 20.76 27.39 18.65
CA CYS A 138 19.64 28.30 18.51
C CYS A 138 20.14 29.66 18.02
N ILE A 139 19.98 29.93 16.72
CA ILE A 139 20.24 31.24 16.12
C ILE A 139 19.21 32.22 16.68
N THR A 140 19.54 32.86 17.80
CA THR A 140 18.67 33.84 18.50
C THR A 140 18.49 35.13 17.71
N LYS A 141 19.38 35.40 16.75
CA LYS A 141 19.39 36.63 15.96
C LYS A 141 19.29 36.32 14.48
N LYS A 142 18.05 36.29 13.96
CA LYS A 142 17.83 36.38 12.51
C LYS A 142 18.42 37.69 12.01
N ARG A 143 19.47 37.62 11.19
CA ARG A 143 19.97 38.80 10.46
C ARG A 143 18.82 39.35 9.63
N LYS A 144 18.46 40.61 9.85
CA LYS A 144 17.56 41.32 8.93
C LYS A 144 18.30 41.40 7.60
N ARG A 145 17.74 40.81 6.54
CA ARG A 145 18.24 41.07 5.19
C ARG A 145 18.05 42.56 4.96
N GLU A 146 19.14 43.27 4.75
CA GLU A 146 19.10 44.65 4.28
C GLU A 146 18.51 44.64 2.87
N THR A 147 17.35 45.26 2.75
CA THR A 147 16.67 45.52 1.48
C THR A 147 17.47 46.59 0.75
N GLY A 148 18.48 46.22 -0.06
CA GLY A 148 19.15 47.24 -0.87
C GLY A 148 20.51 46.95 -1.51
N VAL A 149 21.07 45.74 -1.44
CA VAL A 149 22.31 45.45 -2.20
C VAL A 149 21.93 44.82 -3.54
N ALA A 150 22.06 45.62 -4.61
CA ALA A 150 21.96 45.16 -5.98
C ALA A 150 23.14 44.22 -6.28
N LEU A 151 22.87 42.91 -6.20
CA LEU A 151 23.84 41.87 -6.49
C LEU A 151 23.88 41.68 -8.02
N GLU A 152 24.64 42.52 -8.71
CA GLU A 152 24.58 42.67 -10.17
C GLU A 152 25.27 41.58 -11.02
N ASN A 153 25.79 40.49 -10.43
CA ASN A 153 26.61 39.52 -11.19
C ASN A 153 26.33 38.04 -10.85
N SER A 154 25.06 37.65 -10.72
CA SER A 154 24.71 36.22 -10.70
C SER A 154 24.09 35.80 -12.04
N PRO A 155 24.67 34.82 -12.76
CA PRO A 155 24.10 34.34 -14.01
C PRO A 155 22.69 33.80 -13.77
N LEU A 156 21.78 34.20 -14.66
CA LEU A 156 20.35 33.89 -14.61
C LEU A 156 20.20 32.38 -14.86
N MET A 157 20.11 31.61 -13.78
CA MET A 157 19.80 30.19 -13.84
C MET A 157 18.39 30.00 -14.38
N GLU A 158 18.27 29.64 -15.67
CA GLU A 158 17.04 29.19 -16.30
C GLU A 158 16.55 27.89 -15.65
N LEU A 159 15.73 28.03 -14.62
CA LEU A 159 15.02 26.90 -14.03
C LEU A 159 13.77 26.58 -14.88
N PRO A 160 13.53 25.31 -15.22
CA PRO A 160 12.34 24.92 -15.96
C PRO A 160 11.05 25.30 -15.19
N PRO A 161 9.98 25.74 -15.88
CA PRO A 161 8.78 26.27 -15.25
C PRO A 161 8.12 25.25 -14.32
N LYS A 162 8.16 25.55 -13.01
CA LYS A 162 7.49 24.79 -11.97
C LYS A 162 5.98 24.92 -12.16
N ARG A 163 5.33 23.86 -12.67
CA ARG A 163 3.87 23.76 -12.76
C ARG A 163 3.26 23.72 -11.36
N THR A 164 2.87 24.88 -10.84
CA THR A 164 1.92 24.99 -9.72
C THR A 164 0.49 24.91 -10.25
N PRO A 165 -0.41 24.15 -9.60
CA PRO A 165 -1.83 24.13 -9.94
C PRO A 165 -2.44 25.49 -9.62
N ARG A 166 -2.99 26.15 -10.64
CA ARG A 166 -3.71 27.42 -10.59
C ARG A 166 -4.86 27.33 -9.58
N GLY A 167 -4.66 27.89 -8.38
CA GLY A 167 -5.74 28.25 -7.48
C GLY A 167 -6.54 29.40 -8.10
N ALA A 168 -7.82 29.17 -8.37
CA ALA A 168 -8.74 30.18 -8.87
C ALA A 168 -9.00 31.26 -7.81
N THR A 169 -8.31 32.39 -7.92
CA THR A 169 -8.69 33.64 -7.25
C THR A 169 -9.82 34.29 -8.03
N GLY A 170 -11.05 34.08 -7.56
CA GLY A 170 -12.22 34.81 -8.03
C GLY A 170 -12.09 36.29 -7.70
N LYS A 171 -12.14 37.12 -8.75
CA LYS A 171 -12.09 38.57 -8.69
C LYS A 171 -13.34 39.12 -8.00
N THR A 172 -13.14 40.10 -7.14
CA THR A 172 -14.14 40.98 -6.56
C THR A 172 -14.70 41.92 -7.64
N GLY A 173 -15.90 41.61 -8.14
CA GLY A 173 -16.71 42.50 -8.96
C GLY A 173 -17.73 43.22 -8.09
N LYS A 174 -17.59 44.54 -8.00
CA LYS A 174 -18.52 45.47 -7.34
C LYS A 174 -19.91 45.40 -7.99
N ALA A 175 -20.95 45.31 -7.16
CA ALA A 175 -22.29 45.78 -7.50
C ALA A 175 -22.92 46.37 -6.23
N MET A 176 -23.15 47.69 -6.26
CA MET A 176 -24.03 48.40 -5.33
C MET A 176 -25.48 48.02 -5.63
N VAL A 177 -26.29 47.71 -4.62
CA VAL A 177 -27.65 48.25 -4.36
C VAL A 177 -27.95 48.09 -2.85
N PRO A 178 -28.56 49.08 -2.15
CA PRO A 178 -28.71 49.09 -0.70
C PRO A 178 -30.12 48.66 -0.21
N MET A 179 -30.20 48.52 1.13
CA MET A 179 -31.40 48.50 2.00
C MET A 179 -32.29 47.24 2.01
N THR A 180 -32.32 46.54 3.15
CA THR A 180 -33.34 46.79 4.20
C THR A 180 -33.07 45.99 5.49
N ARG A 181 -33.41 46.64 6.61
CA ARG A 181 -33.28 46.23 8.03
C ARG A 181 -33.92 44.87 8.36
N ALA A 182 -33.33 44.15 9.31
CA ALA A 182 -34.00 43.79 10.58
C ALA A 182 -32.98 43.28 11.61
N ARG A 183 -33.07 43.84 12.83
CA ARG A 183 -32.26 43.50 14.00
C ARG A 183 -32.63 42.11 14.53
N SER A 184 -31.64 41.33 14.94
CA SER A 184 -31.75 40.56 16.18
C SER A 184 -30.37 40.36 16.80
N GLU A 185 -30.26 40.86 18.02
CA GLU A 185 -29.10 40.80 18.89
C GLU A 185 -29.23 39.53 19.74
N ARG A 186 -28.37 38.52 19.53
CA ARG A 186 -28.12 37.45 20.51
C ARG A 186 -26.67 36.96 20.45
N PHE A 187 -25.95 37.31 21.51
CA PHE A 187 -24.94 36.56 22.25
C PHE A 187 -24.23 35.35 21.61
N ARG A 188 -22.89 35.47 21.63
CA ARG A 188 -21.85 34.46 21.95
C ARG A 188 -21.53 33.34 20.94
N THR A 189 -20.32 33.49 20.40
CA THR A 189 -19.34 32.48 19.94
C THR A 189 -19.71 31.53 18.79
N PRO A 190 -19.05 31.62 17.61
CA PRO A 190 -19.00 30.53 16.66
C PRO A 190 -17.68 29.76 16.83
N ILE A 191 -17.75 28.62 17.51
CA ILE A 191 -16.83 27.50 17.28
C ILE A 191 -16.96 27.16 15.79
N SER A 192 -15.87 27.34 15.03
CA SER A 192 -15.81 27.01 13.61
C SER A 192 -15.95 25.49 13.41
N ALA A 193 -17.19 25.03 13.32
CA ALA A 193 -17.54 23.73 12.79
C ALA A 193 -17.02 23.62 11.35
N LYS A 194 -16.26 22.56 11.09
CA LYS A 194 -15.73 22.20 9.78
C LYS A 194 -16.89 22.13 8.78
N LYS A 195 -16.96 23.10 7.87
CA LYS A 195 -17.87 23.12 6.73
C LYS A 195 -17.63 21.88 5.88
N LYS A 196 -18.52 20.89 5.99
CA LYS A 196 -18.80 19.95 4.90
C LYS A 196 -19.57 20.73 3.85
N THR A 197 -18.92 21.08 2.76
CA THR A 197 -19.65 21.54 1.56
C THR A 197 -20.34 20.33 0.93
N PRO A 198 -21.64 20.43 0.56
CA PRO A 198 -22.27 19.45 -0.30
C PRO A 198 -21.83 19.79 -1.72
N VAL A 199 -20.69 19.23 -2.16
CA VAL A 199 -20.36 19.24 -3.58
C VAL A 199 -21.33 18.29 -4.27
N ARG A 200 -22.38 18.89 -4.83
CA ARG A 200 -23.37 18.27 -5.70
C ARG A 200 -22.74 17.99 -7.07
N THR A 201 -21.72 17.13 -7.12
CA THR A 201 -21.33 16.49 -8.38
C THR A 201 -22.37 15.40 -8.64
N ARG A 202 -23.08 15.50 -9.76
CA ARG A 202 -23.82 14.37 -10.34
C ARG A 202 -22.81 13.31 -10.78
N LEU A 203 -22.33 12.50 -9.83
CA LEU A 203 -21.71 11.20 -10.09
C LEU A 203 -22.82 10.13 -10.07
N SER A 204 -23.85 10.35 -10.87
CA SER A 204 -24.81 9.30 -11.19
C SER A 204 -24.25 8.48 -12.35
N LYS A 205 -23.99 7.20 -12.07
CA LYS A 205 -23.73 6.09 -13.01
C LYS A 205 -22.32 6.02 -13.60
N LEU A 206 -21.35 5.69 -12.75
CA LEU A 206 -20.28 4.77 -13.17
C LEU A 206 -20.18 3.60 -12.19
N THR A 207 -21.31 2.95 -11.96
CA THR A 207 -21.34 1.51 -11.72
C THR A 207 -21.06 0.83 -13.05
N LYS A 208 -19.79 0.82 -13.46
CA LYS A 208 -19.26 -0.30 -14.22
C LYS A 208 -18.42 -1.06 -13.22
N SER A 209 -19.02 -2.12 -12.69
CA SER A 209 -18.27 -3.30 -12.32
C SER A 209 -17.21 -3.48 -13.40
N GLY A 210 -15.95 -3.24 -13.03
CA GLY A 210 -14.83 -3.67 -13.82
C GLY A 210 -14.79 -5.18 -13.74
N ASN A 211 -15.75 -5.85 -14.40
CA ASN A 211 -15.48 -7.11 -15.07
C ASN A 211 -14.27 -6.80 -15.91
N LYS A 212 -13.10 -7.20 -15.40
CA LYS A 212 -11.87 -7.23 -16.15
C LYS A 212 -12.24 -7.95 -17.42
N LYS A 213 -12.29 -7.22 -18.53
CA LYS A 213 -12.40 -7.81 -19.85
C LYS A 213 -11.23 -8.78 -19.91
N THR A 214 -11.54 -10.07 -19.77
CA THR A 214 -10.69 -11.11 -20.31
C THR A 214 -10.38 -10.67 -21.74
N PRO A 215 -9.12 -10.75 -22.20
CA PRO A 215 -8.84 -10.52 -23.60
C PRO A 215 -9.82 -11.36 -24.43
N PRO A 216 -10.41 -10.81 -25.50
CA PRO A 216 -11.42 -11.50 -26.32
C PRO A 216 -10.89 -12.77 -26.99
N SER A 217 -9.57 -12.97 -26.95
CA SER A 217 -8.95 -14.26 -27.21
C SER A 217 -8.84 -14.99 -25.87
N GLY A 218 -9.54 -16.11 -25.68
CA GLY A 218 -9.46 -16.99 -24.50
C GLY A 218 -8.05 -17.55 -24.17
N ARG A 219 -7.01 -17.00 -24.81
CA ARG A 219 -5.61 -17.25 -24.53
C ARG A 219 -5.19 -16.43 -23.30
N MET A 220 -5.19 -17.08 -22.14
CA MET A 220 -4.63 -16.53 -20.91
C MET A 220 -3.17 -16.09 -21.14
N THR A 221 -2.85 -14.85 -20.76
CA THR A 221 -1.47 -14.34 -20.78
C THR A 221 -0.59 -15.20 -19.85
N PRO A 222 0.72 -15.36 -20.13
CA PRO A 222 1.61 -16.15 -19.28
C PRO A 222 1.52 -15.76 -17.80
N ALA A 223 1.49 -14.46 -17.49
CA ALA A 223 1.31 -13.95 -16.14
C ALA A 223 -0.04 -14.35 -15.51
N SER A 224 -1.14 -14.34 -16.28
CA SER A 224 -2.44 -14.76 -15.77
C SER A 224 -2.53 -16.27 -15.51
N ARG A 225 -1.83 -17.10 -16.29
CA ARG A 225 -1.73 -18.55 -16.04
C ARG A 225 -0.98 -18.85 -14.76
N VAL A 226 0.15 -18.17 -14.52
CA VAL A 226 0.91 -18.30 -13.26
C VAL A 226 0.04 -17.92 -12.07
N LEU A 227 -0.72 -16.81 -12.16
CA LEU A 227 -1.63 -16.41 -11.09
C LEU A 227 -2.81 -17.37 -10.89
N ALA A 228 -3.34 -17.97 -11.95
CA ALA A 228 -4.40 -18.98 -11.85
C ALA A 228 -3.89 -20.26 -11.19
N ARG A 229 -2.71 -20.75 -11.60
CA ARG A 229 -2.00 -21.87 -10.95
C ARG A 229 -1.81 -21.63 -9.47
N LEU A 230 -1.31 -20.45 -9.09
CA LEU A 230 -1.04 -20.13 -7.69
C LEU A 230 -2.32 -20.20 -6.85
N ARG A 231 -3.42 -19.60 -7.31
CA ARG A 231 -4.71 -19.67 -6.60
C ARG A 231 -5.26 -21.08 -6.50
N TYR A 232 -5.12 -21.86 -7.57
CA TYR A 232 -5.54 -23.25 -7.58
C TYR A 232 -4.73 -24.08 -6.58
N ARG A 233 -3.40 -23.91 -6.58
CA ARG A 233 -2.50 -24.54 -5.60
C ARG A 233 -2.91 -24.19 -4.17
N ASP A 234 -3.17 -22.91 -3.89
CA ASP A 234 -3.63 -22.45 -2.57
C ASP A 234 -4.95 -23.10 -2.16
N SER A 235 -5.90 -23.27 -3.09
CA SER A 235 -7.16 -23.97 -2.84
C SER A 235 -6.93 -25.43 -2.44
N ILE A 236 -6.10 -26.15 -3.19
CA ILE A 236 -5.76 -27.55 -2.92
C ILE A 236 -5.04 -27.68 -1.57
N MET A 237 -4.09 -26.79 -1.26
CA MET A 237 -3.43 -26.80 0.05
C MET A 237 -4.43 -26.62 1.20
N HIS A 238 -5.46 -25.78 1.03
CA HIS A 238 -6.49 -25.59 2.05
C HIS A 238 -7.36 -26.84 2.26
N GLU A 239 -7.69 -27.56 1.20
CA GLU A 239 -8.43 -28.82 1.27
C GLU A 239 -7.59 -29.92 1.95
N LEU A 240 -6.34 -30.08 1.51
CA LEU A 240 -5.44 -31.12 2.02
C LEU A 240 -4.96 -30.87 3.46
N LYS A 241 -4.96 -29.62 3.93
CA LYS A 241 -4.57 -29.27 5.30
C LYS A 241 -5.40 -30.00 6.36
N GLY A 242 -6.67 -30.28 6.06
CA GLY A 242 -7.58 -31.01 6.96
C GLY A 242 -7.39 -32.53 6.93
N CYS A 243 -6.71 -33.08 5.92
CA CYS A 243 -6.55 -34.51 5.75
C CYS A 243 -5.62 -35.13 6.81
N SER A 244 -5.94 -36.37 7.17
CA SER A 244 -5.09 -37.23 7.98
C SER A 244 -3.88 -37.73 7.18
N ALA A 245 -2.83 -38.21 7.87
CA ALA A 245 -1.64 -38.73 7.21
C ALA A 245 -1.94 -39.92 6.28
N ASN A 246 -2.88 -40.78 6.68
CA ASN A 246 -3.29 -41.96 5.91
C ASN A 246 -3.95 -41.57 4.59
N GLU A 247 -4.83 -40.55 4.59
CA GLU A 247 -5.48 -40.05 3.38
C GLU A 247 -4.47 -39.41 2.44
N LEU A 248 -3.55 -38.59 2.97
CA LEU A 248 -2.48 -38.00 2.17
C LEU A 248 -1.59 -39.07 1.54
N GLN A 249 -1.26 -40.13 2.27
CA GLN A 249 -0.48 -41.24 1.73
C GLN A 249 -1.24 -41.99 0.62
N ARG A 250 -2.57 -42.14 0.73
CA ARG A 250 -3.39 -42.70 -0.36
C ARG A 250 -3.35 -41.81 -1.59
N PHE A 251 -3.58 -40.50 -1.44
CA PHE A 251 -3.50 -39.57 -2.57
C PHE A 251 -2.11 -39.54 -3.22
N CYS A 252 -1.04 -39.60 -2.42
CA CYS A 252 0.32 -39.69 -2.94
C CYS A 252 0.53 -40.97 -3.75
N LYS A 253 0.01 -42.13 -3.30
CA LYS A 253 0.07 -43.39 -4.06
C LYS A 253 -0.72 -43.33 -5.35
N ASP A 254 -1.93 -42.76 -5.31
CA ASP A 254 -2.82 -42.65 -6.47
C ASP A 254 -2.21 -41.74 -7.57
N GLU A 255 -1.49 -40.68 -7.15
CA GLU A 255 -0.82 -39.73 -8.06
C GLU A 255 0.65 -40.07 -8.34
N GLY A 256 1.19 -41.15 -7.76
CA GLY A 256 2.57 -41.59 -7.96
C GLY A 256 3.65 -40.70 -7.31
N ILE A 257 3.29 -39.95 -6.28
CA ILE A 257 4.20 -39.04 -5.54
C ILE A 257 4.77 -39.76 -4.31
N PRO A 258 6.09 -39.68 -4.04
CA PRO A 258 6.68 -40.26 -2.83
C PRO A 258 6.21 -39.51 -1.57
N TYR A 259 5.82 -40.25 -0.52
CA TYR A 259 5.40 -39.66 0.74
C TYR A 259 6.60 -39.45 1.68
N THR A 260 7.13 -38.23 1.75
CA THR A 260 8.27 -37.87 2.62
C THR A 260 7.84 -37.38 4.00
N GLY A 261 6.65 -36.78 4.10
CA GLY A 261 6.11 -36.24 5.34
C GLY A 261 4.78 -35.50 5.11
N LYS A 262 4.04 -35.20 6.18
CA LYS A 262 2.69 -34.59 6.05
C LYS A 262 2.72 -33.24 5.34
N VAL A 263 3.70 -32.40 5.67
CA VAL A 263 3.81 -31.05 5.12
C VAL A 263 4.28 -31.11 3.65
N ASP A 264 5.33 -31.87 3.37
CA ASP A 264 5.88 -32.01 2.02
C ASP A 264 4.88 -32.66 1.06
N ALA A 265 4.17 -33.70 1.50
CA ALA A 265 3.11 -34.33 0.72
C ALA A 265 1.99 -33.34 0.30
N ILE A 266 1.63 -32.39 1.16
CA ILE A 266 0.63 -31.36 0.81
C ILE A 266 1.17 -30.43 -0.28
N PHE A 267 2.44 -30.02 -0.17
CA PHE A 267 3.05 -29.14 -1.18
C PHE A 267 3.23 -29.85 -2.53
N ASP A 268 3.75 -31.08 -2.52
CA ASP A 268 4.01 -31.85 -3.73
C ASP A 268 2.70 -32.19 -4.46
N LEU A 269 1.67 -32.64 -3.74
CA LEU A 269 0.36 -32.94 -4.33
C LEU A 269 -0.34 -31.67 -4.86
N ALA A 270 -0.25 -30.55 -4.14
CA ALA A 270 -0.82 -29.28 -4.59
C ALA A 270 -0.11 -28.75 -5.85
N GLU A 271 1.21 -28.84 -5.91
CA GLU A 271 1.99 -28.42 -7.08
C GLU A 271 1.72 -29.35 -8.27
N HIS A 272 1.69 -30.67 -8.06
CA HIS A 272 1.38 -31.66 -9.09
C HIS A 272 -0.01 -31.41 -9.72
N ARG A 273 -1.06 -31.28 -8.90
CA ARG A 273 -2.41 -30.95 -9.39
C ARG A 273 -2.46 -29.58 -10.07
N ALA A 274 -1.73 -28.58 -9.58
CA ALA A 274 -1.68 -27.26 -10.21
C ALA A 274 -0.94 -27.27 -11.56
N GLN A 275 0.07 -28.11 -11.72
CA GLN A 275 0.75 -28.32 -13.01
C GLN A 275 -0.17 -29.04 -14.00
N GLN A 276 -0.88 -30.08 -13.57
CA GLN A 276 -1.89 -30.74 -14.41
C GLN A 276 -2.96 -29.73 -14.86
N HIS A 277 -3.51 -28.93 -13.95
CA HIS A 277 -4.48 -27.88 -14.29
C HIS A 277 -3.91 -26.82 -15.24
N ALA A 278 -2.62 -26.51 -15.17
CA ALA A 278 -1.99 -25.54 -16.07
C ALA A 278 -1.80 -26.07 -17.49
N ASN A 279 -1.57 -27.38 -17.60
CA ASN A 279 -1.22 -28.05 -18.84
C ASN A 279 -2.45 -28.51 -19.62
N VAL A 280 -3.63 -28.59 -19.00
CA VAL A 280 -4.90 -28.77 -19.71
C VAL A 280 -5.19 -27.49 -20.51
N PRO A 281 -5.07 -27.52 -21.85
CA PRO A 281 -5.51 -26.37 -22.65
C PRO A 281 -7.00 -26.17 -22.35
N PRO A 282 -7.46 -24.92 -22.12
CA PRO A 282 -8.88 -24.68 -21.94
C PRO A 282 -9.57 -25.25 -23.17
N GLN A 283 -10.35 -26.32 -22.98
CA GLN A 283 -11.17 -26.84 -24.05
C GLN A 283 -12.05 -25.68 -24.46
N ALA A 284 -11.76 -25.10 -25.62
CA ALA A 284 -12.67 -24.17 -26.24
C ALA A 284 -13.95 -25.00 -26.40
N GLU A 285 -14.98 -24.69 -25.61
CA GLU A 285 -16.33 -25.15 -25.87
C GLU A 285 -16.64 -24.69 -27.29
N VAL A 286 -16.38 -25.57 -28.25
CA VAL A 286 -16.84 -25.43 -29.62
C VAL A 286 -18.34 -25.57 -29.49
N ILE A 287 -19.02 -24.43 -29.35
CA ILE A 287 -20.46 -24.34 -29.51
C ILE A 287 -20.73 -24.86 -30.93
N ARG A 288 -21.12 -26.14 -31.03
CA ARG A 288 -21.61 -26.73 -32.27
C ARG A 288 -22.91 -26.01 -32.59
N ILE A 289 -22.84 -24.99 -33.44
CA ILE A 289 -24.00 -24.42 -34.09
C ILE A 289 -24.57 -25.57 -34.92
N ALA A 290 -25.70 -26.11 -34.49
CA ALA A 290 -26.39 -27.16 -35.19
C ALA A 290 -26.81 -26.63 -36.57
N ASP A 291 -26.29 -27.25 -37.63
CA ASP A 291 -26.80 -27.11 -38.98
C ASP A 291 -28.22 -27.66 -39.00
N SER A 292 -29.19 -26.75 -38.95
CA SER A 292 -30.61 -27.04 -39.17
C SER A 292 -30.78 -27.43 -40.63
N THR A 293 -30.65 -28.73 -40.90
CA THR A 293 -30.95 -29.33 -42.20
C THR A 293 -32.46 -29.33 -42.37
N ASP A 294 -32.92 -28.44 -43.24
CA ASP A 294 -34.26 -28.41 -43.81
C ASP A 294 -34.48 -29.70 -44.62
N VAL A 295 -35.22 -30.64 -44.03
CA VAL A 295 -35.58 -31.90 -44.66
C VAL A 295 -36.85 -31.69 -45.47
N GLY A 296 -36.67 -31.25 -46.71
CA GLY A 296 -37.65 -31.43 -47.77
C GLY A 296 -37.63 -32.88 -48.24
N VAL A 297 -38.47 -33.74 -47.67
CA VAL A 297 -38.75 -35.07 -48.24
C VAL A 297 -39.86 -34.90 -49.28
N SER A 298 -39.42 -34.87 -50.53
CA SER A 298 -40.24 -35.02 -51.72
C SER A 298 -40.78 -36.45 -51.81
N ALA A 299 -42.07 -36.54 -52.10
CA ALA A 299 -42.75 -37.76 -52.49
C ALA A 299 -42.28 -38.25 -53.87
N SER A 300 -42.00 -39.56 -53.96
CA SER A 300 -42.10 -40.41 -55.15
C SER A 300 -41.80 -41.83 -54.64
N GLY A 301 -42.73 -42.77 -54.61
CA GLY A 301 -43.48 -43.24 -55.77
C GLY A 301 -42.84 -44.55 -56.24
N ASP A 302 -43.68 -45.57 -56.43
CA ASP A 302 -43.45 -46.77 -57.25
C ASP A 302 -42.53 -47.89 -56.72
N THR A 303 -42.75 -49.19 -56.95
CA THR A 303 -43.84 -50.03 -57.49
C THR A 303 -43.28 -51.47 -57.54
N GLN A 304 -44.11 -52.48 -57.19
CA GLN A 304 -44.04 -53.93 -57.55
C GLN A 304 -42.77 -54.75 -57.23
N GLU A 305 -42.80 -56.06 -56.94
CA GLU A 305 -43.79 -57.15 -57.08
C GLU A 305 -43.89 -57.99 -55.80
#